data_AF-W2TJ93-F1
#
_entry.id   AF-W2TJ93-F1
#
_cell.length_a   1.000
_cell.length_b   1.000
_cell.length_c   1.000
_cell.angle_alpha   90.00
_cell.angle_beta   90.00
_cell.angle_gamma   90.00
#
_symmetry.space_group_name_H-M   'P 1'
#
loop_
_entity.id
_entity.type
_entity.pdbx_description
1 polymer ?
#
loop_
_entity_poly.entity_id
_entity_poly.type
_entity_poly.pdbx_seq_one_letter_code
_entity_poly.pdbx_strand_id
1 'polypeptide(L)'
;MTTARTFSCCVHVCVPTATIWTIKYLGSQDFWVKLEGYLVGDSLTFADLYLAECASEFAKKTPTIFDGFPEIKAHAEKVRSNPALKKWIETRPETKF
;
A
#
# COMPACT_ATOMS: atom_id res chain seq x y z
N MET A 1 -13.98 -31.40 28.53
CA MET A 1 -15.26 -30.68 28.65
C MET A 1 -14.93 -29.23 29.05
N THR A 2 -14.77 -28.32 28.09
CA THR A 2 -15.79 -27.42 27.49
C THR A 2 -15.83 -26.06 28.20
N THR A 3 -15.52 -25.00 27.42
CA THR A 3 -15.98 -23.58 27.54
C THR A 3 -15.54 -22.76 28.77
N ALA A 4 -15.25 -21.46 28.68
CA ALA A 4 -15.71 -20.46 27.73
C ALA A 4 -14.66 -19.38 27.47
N ARG A 5 -14.53 -19.02 26.19
CA ARG A 5 -14.01 -17.73 25.72
C ARG A 5 -14.79 -16.61 26.42
N THR A 6 -14.11 -15.75 27.17
CA THR A 6 -14.62 -14.41 27.45
C THR A 6 -14.55 -13.59 26.17
N PHE A 7 -15.70 -13.52 25.51
CA PHE A 7 -16.01 -12.57 24.44
C PHE A 7 -15.84 -11.15 24.98
N SER A 8 -14.67 -10.54 24.77
CA SER A 8 -14.54 -9.08 24.74
C SER A 8 -14.93 -8.62 23.33
N CYS A 9 -16.23 -8.55 23.08
CA CYS A 9 -16.80 -8.03 21.86
C CYS A 9 -17.67 -6.83 22.24
N CYS A 10 -17.06 -5.66 22.39
CA CYS A 10 -17.76 -4.37 22.38
C CYS A 10 -16.79 -3.21 22.14
N VAL A 11 -15.91 -3.37 21.14
CA VAL A 11 -15.43 -2.22 20.36
C VAL A 11 -15.58 -2.63 18.91
N HIS A 12 -16.84 -2.78 18.47
CA HIS A 12 -17.14 -2.79 17.05
C HIS A 12 -16.91 -1.36 16.60
N VAL A 13 -15.63 -1.05 16.34
CA VAL A 13 -15.19 0.22 15.81
C VAL A 13 -16.04 0.42 14.55
N CYS A 14 -16.83 1.49 14.56
CA CYS A 14 -17.39 2.08 13.36
C CYS A 14 -16.20 2.60 12.54
N VAL A 15 -15.35 1.70 12.04
CA VAL A 15 -14.32 2.06 11.08
C VAL A 15 -15.10 2.28 9.79
N PRO A 16 -15.09 3.49 9.21
CA PRO A 16 -15.80 3.75 7.96
C PRO A 16 -15.37 2.68 6.96
N THR A 17 -16.33 2.07 6.25
CA THR A 17 -16.10 0.95 5.31
C THR A 17 -14.91 1.18 4.36
N ALA A 18 -14.58 2.44 4.06
CA ALA A 18 -13.37 2.87 3.36
C ALA A 18 -12.07 2.31 3.98
N THR A 19 -11.91 2.32 5.29
CA THR A 19 -10.70 1.84 6.00
C THR A 19 -10.51 0.33 5.91
N ILE A 20 -11.60 -0.45 6.04
CA ILE A 20 -11.57 -1.91 5.88
C ILE A 20 -11.21 -2.28 4.44
N TRP A 21 -11.73 -1.53 3.46
CA TRP A 21 -11.36 -1.69 2.06
C TRP A 21 -9.89 -1.37 1.81
N THR A 22 -9.35 -0.29 2.38
CA THR A 22 -7.93 0.07 2.25
C THR A 22 -7.03 -1.02 2.81
N ILE A 23 -7.33 -1.53 4.01
CA ILE A 23 -6.53 -2.60 4.64
C ILE A 23 -6.60 -3.90 3.82
N LYS A 24 -7.80 -4.27 3.34
CA LYS A 24 -7.97 -5.47 2.51
C LYS A 24 -7.28 -5.34 1.16
N TYR A 25 -7.34 -4.16 0.53
CA TYR A 25 -6.72 -3.90 -0.75
C TYR A 25 -5.20 -3.92 -0.64
N LEU A 26 -4.63 -3.17 0.31
CA LEU A 26 -3.19 -3.18 0.59
C LEU A 26 -2.70 -4.59 0.92
N GLY A 27 -3.38 -5.30 1.83
CA GLY A 27 -3.00 -6.68 2.16
C GLY A 27 -3.03 -7.64 0.98
N SER A 28 -3.93 -7.44 0.00
CA SER A 28 -3.90 -8.20 -1.25
C SER A 28 -2.69 -7.81 -2.11
N GLN A 29 -2.35 -6.53 -2.22
CA GLN A 29 -1.20 -6.07 -3.02
C GLN A 29 0.13 -6.52 -2.39
N ASP A 30 0.27 -6.44 -1.06
CA ASP A 30 1.45 -6.96 -0.33
C ASP A 30 1.65 -8.45 -0.56
N PHE A 31 0.57 -9.24 -0.61
CA PHE A 31 0.66 -10.65 -0.93
C PHE A 31 1.31 -10.89 -2.31
N TRP A 32 0.90 -10.13 -3.33
CA TRP A 32 1.47 -10.23 -4.69
C TRP A 32 2.90 -9.73 -4.76
N VAL A 33 3.20 -8.57 -4.15
CA VAL A 33 4.57 -8.01 -4.09
C VAL A 33 5.52 -8.96 -3.37
N LYS A 34 5.06 -9.62 -2.31
CA LYS A 34 5.85 -10.62 -1.57
C LYS A 34 6.11 -11.89 -2.38
N LEU A 35 5.21 -12.25 -3.28
CA LEU A 35 5.30 -13.48 -4.06
C LEU A 35 6.28 -13.34 -5.23
N GLU A 36 6.17 -12.27 -6.03
CA GLU A 36 6.90 -12.13 -7.30
C GLU A 36 7.80 -10.90 -7.39
N GLY A 37 7.79 -10.00 -6.39
CA GLY A 37 8.61 -8.78 -6.37
C GLY A 37 8.12 -7.62 -7.26
N TYR A 38 7.24 -7.93 -8.23
CA TYR A 38 6.40 -7.00 -8.98
C TYR A 38 4.94 -7.48 -8.95
N LEU A 39 3.99 -6.61 -9.29
CA LEU A 39 2.57 -6.95 -9.29
C LEU A 39 2.18 -7.95 -10.39
N VAL A 40 2.91 -7.96 -11.51
CA VAL A 40 2.65 -8.85 -12.65
C VAL A 40 3.99 -9.31 -13.26
N GLY A 41 4.39 -10.54 -12.96
CA GLY A 41 5.57 -11.19 -13.53
C GLY A 41 6.90 -10.53 -13.14
N ASP A 42 7.94 -10.69 -13.97
CA ASP A 42 9.32 -10.28 -13.66
C ASP A 42 9.69 -8.85 -14.11
N SER A 43 8.79 -8.15 -14.80
CA SER A 43 9.08 -6.87 -15.44
C SER A 43 8.29 -5.70 -14.84
N LEU A 44 8.87 -4.50 -14.87
CA LEU A 44 8.16 -3.28 -14.46
C LEU A 44 6.97 -3.02 -15.40
N THR A 45 5.76 -3.07 -14.84
CA THR A 45 4.52 -2.77 -15.57
C THR A 45 3.90 -1.46 -15.10
N PHE A 46 2.88 -1.00 -15.84
CA PHE A 46 2.09 0.17 -15.44
C PHE A 46 1.38 -0.03 -14.08
N ALA A 47 1.08 -1.27 -13.68
CA ALA A 47 0.48 -1.55 -12.38
C ALA A 47 1.40 -1.13 -11.22
N ASP A 48 2.70 -1.40 -11.34
CA ASP A 48 3.72 -1.02 -10.36
C ASP A 48 3.88 0.51 -10.26
N LEU A 49 3.77 1.20 -11.40
CA LEU A 49 3.76 2.67 -11.44
C LEU A 49 2.56 3.25 -10.70
N TYR A 50 1.37 2.70 -10.95
CA TYR A 50 0.13 3.15 -10.32
C TYR A 50 0.19 2.94 -8.80
N LEU A 51 0.65 1.77 -8.36
CA LEU A 51 0.80 1.47 -6.94
C LEU A 51 1.80 2.41 -6.26
N ALA A 52 2.96 2.67 -6.90
CA ALA A 52 3.98 3.55 -6.33
C ALA A 52 3.50 5.02 -6.21
N GLU A 53 2.75 5.52 -7.20
CA GLU A 53 2.16 6.86 -7.13
C GLU A 53 1.09 6.93 -6.04
N CYS A 54 0.12 6.00 -6.04
CA CYS A 54 -0.91 5.92 -5.01
C CYS A 54 -0.32 5.83 -3.61
N ALA A 55 0.62 4.91 -3.38
CA ALA A 55 1.28 4.72 -2.09
C ALA A 55 1.93 6.01 -1.59
N SER A 56 2.49 6.82 -2.49
CA SER A 56 3.12 8.07 -2.10
C SER A 56 2.16 9.21 -1.77
N GLU A 57 1.06 9.34 -2.52
CA GLU A 57 0.05 10.35 -2.26
C GLU A 57 -0.70 10.01 -0.97
N PHE A 58 -0.94 8.72 -0.72
CA PHE A 58 -1.47 8.26 0.56
C PHE A 58 -0.47 8.45 1.70
N ALA A 59 0.83 8.20 1.49
CA ALA A 59 1.86 8.43 2.50
C ALA A 59 1.92 9.89 2.97
N LYS A 60 1.71 10.85 2.06
CA LYS A 60 1.63 12.29 2.41
C LYS A 60 0.46 12.60 3.35
N LYS A 61 -0.68 11.94 3.16
CA LYS A 61 -1.90 12.18 3.95
C LYS A 61 -1.95 11.32 5.21
N THR A 62 -1.35 10.14 5.18
CA THR A 62 -1.41 9.14 6.25
C THR A 62 -0.10 8.37 6.27
N PRO A 63 0.89 8.83 7.03
CA PRO A 63 2.21 8.19 7.10
C PRO A 63 2.16 6.78 7.73
N THR A 64 1.11 6.48 8.51
CA THR A 64 0.88 5.17 9.14
C THR A 64 0.40 4.10 8.16
N ILE A 65 0.26 4.40 6.86
CA ILE A 65 -0.23 3.42 5.88
C ILE A 65 0.74 2.25 5.66
N PHE A 66 2.02 2.44 5.99
CA PHE A 66 3.05 1.40 5.91
C PHE A 66 3.21 0.62 7.21
N ASP A 67 2.51 0.97 8.29
CA ASP A 67 2.58 0.28 9.58
C ASP A 67 1.87 -1.09 9.47
N GLY A 68 2.59 -2.07 8.93
CA GLY A 68 2.09 -3.42 8.65
C GLY A 68 2.51 -3.97 7.29
N PHE A 69 3.03 -3.11 6.40
CA PHE A 69 3.30 -3.42 5.00
C PHE A 69 4.65 -2.84 4.55
N PRO A 70 5.79 -3.32 5.10
CA PRO A 70 7.12 -2.88 4.70
C PRO A 70 7.46 -3.25 3.25
N GLU A 71 6.86 -4.32 2.70
CA GLU A 71 7.07 -4.76 1.33
C GLU A 71 6.58 -3.74 0.29
N ILE A 72 5.39 -3.16 0.45
CA ILE A 72 4.89 -2.08 -0.42
C ILE A 72 5.84 -0.87 -0.40
N LYS A 73 6.40 -0.52 0.76
CA LYS A 73 7.35 0.60 0.85
C LYS A 73 8.61 0.32 0.01
N ALA A 74 9.19 -0.87 0.15
CA ALA A 74 10.35 -1.27 -0.62
C ALA A 74 10.05 -1.30 -2.13
N HIS A 75 8.85 -1.76 -2.52
CA HIS A 75 8.41 -1.75 -3.91
C HIS A 75 8.28 -0.32 -4.47
N ALA A 76 7.65 0.59 -3.73
CA ALA A 76 7.52 2.00 -4.14
C ALA A 76 8.89 2.67 -4.31
N GLU A 77 9.83 2.40 -3.41
CA GLU A 77 11.23 2.89 -3.50
C GLU A 77 11.96 2.29 -4.72
N LYS A 78 11.78 0.99 -4.99
CA LYS A 78 12.34 0.31 -6.16
C LYS A 78 11.83 0.93 -7.46
N VAL A 79 10.52 1.16 -7.58
CA VAL A 79 9.93 1.80 -8.76
C VAL A 79 10.49 3.22 -8.94
N ARG A 80 10.56 4.00 -7.85
CA ARG A 80 11.07 5.39 -7.88
C ARG A 80 12.56 5.51 -8.11
N SER A 81 13.32 4.43 -7.93
CA SER A 81 14.75 4.39 -8.24
C SER A 81 15.03 4.49 -9.75
N ASN A 82 14.03 4.27 -10.61
CA ASN A 82 14.20 4.39 -12.06
C ASN A 82 14.55 5.85 -12.44
N PRO A 83 15.70 6.09 -13.12
CA PRO A 83 16.17 7.44 -13.43
C PRO A 83 15.19 8.24 -14.30
N ALA A 84 14.41 7.58 -15.17
CA ALA A 84 13.40 8.24 -15.99
C ALA A 84 12.24 8.77 -15.13
N LEU A 85 11.80 8.00 -14.13
CA LEU A 85 10.73 8.38 -13.23
C LEU A 85 11.19 9.45 -12.25
N LYS A 86 12.41 9.34 -11.73
CA LYS A 86 12.99 10.38 -10.85
C LYS A 86 13.05 11.73 -11.56
N LYS A 87 13.54 11.75 -12.81
CA LYS A 87 13.55 12.96 -13.64
C LYS A 87 12.14 13.51 -13.86
N TRP A 88 11.16 12.64 -14.11
CA TRP A 88 9.77 13.05 -14.28
C TRP A 88 9.19 13.68 -13.01
N ILE A 89 9.41 13.06 -11.84
CA ILE A 89 8.94 13.54 -10.53
C ILE A 89 9.53 14.92 -10.21
N GLU A 90 10.78 15.18 -10.58
CA GLU A 90 11.42 16.49 -10.40
C GLU A 90 10.87 17.57 -11.36
N THR A 91 10.52 17.18 -12.59
CA THR A 91 9.99 18.13 -13.60
C THR A 91 8.48 18.39 -13.48
N ARG A 92 7.73 17.53 -12.80
CA ARG A 92 6.27 17.63 -12.76
C ARG A 92 5.84 18.83 -11.91
N PRO A 93 4.81 19.60 -12.32
CA PRO A 93 4.25 20.64 -11.47
C PRO A 93 3.61 20.03 -10.24
N GLU A 94 3.78 20.67 -9.08
CA GLU A 94 3.16 20.23 -7.84
C GLU A 94 1.65 20.51 -7.88
N THR A 95 0.86 19.44 -7.94
CA THR A 95 -0.61 19.49 -7.87
C THR A 95 -1.08 19.07 -6.49
N LYS A 96 -2.22 19.61 -6.04
CA LYS A 96 -2.83 19.27 -4.74
C LYS A 96 -3.52 17.90 -4.72
N PHE A 97 -3.69 17.29 -5.90
CA PHE A 97 -4.43 16.06 -6.14
C PHE A 97 -3.71 15.21 -7.17
#